data_AF-S0GP68-F1
#
_entry.id   AF-S0GP68-F1
#
_cell.length_a   1.000
_cell.length_b   1.000
_cell.length_c   1.000
_cell.angle_alpha   90.00
_cell.angle_beta   90.00
_cell.angle_gamma   90.00
#
_symmetry.space_group_name_H-M   'P 1'
#
loop_
_entity.id
_entity.type
_entity.pdbx_description
1 polymer ?
#
loop_
_entity_poly.entity_id
_entity_poly.type
_entity_poly.pdbx_seq_one_letter_code
_entity_poly.pdbx_strand_id
1 'polypeptide(L)'
;MKVNFNQAFKSFDGTTITETVEDDKGVKTKDKMISTMVASFLFLGEGLTSVEEKMMAANLSQRIYTAKEPIEISLEEAALIKKLAGNLIAGAYAQVVNLLENSSKK
;
A
#
# COMPACT_ATOMS: atom_id res chain seq x y z
N MET A 1 -2.12 2.91 15.18
CA MET A 1 -3.18 2.04 14.62
C MET A 1 -2.50 0.89 13.90
N LYS A 2 -2.98 -0.35 14.09
CA LYS A 2 -2.28 -1.54 13.60
C LYS A 2 -2.87 -2.04 12.28
N VAL A 3 -2.08 -2.03 11.21
CA VAL A 3 -2.55 -2.30 9.84
C VAL A 3 -1.79 -3.44 9.19
N ASN A 4 -2.52 -4.38 8.58
CA ASN A 4 -1.94 -5.45 7.78
C ASN A 4 -2.02 -5.14 6.28
N PHE A 5 -0.95 -4.62 5.69
CA PHE A 5 -0.87 -4.32 4.26
C PHE A 5 -0.62 -5.56 3.38
N ASN A 6 -0.31 -6.72 3.96
CA ASN A 6 -0.10 -7.97 3.22
C ASN A 6 -1.44 -8.62 2.85
N GLN A 7 -2.24 -7.89 2.09
CA GLN A 7 -3.50 -8.34 1.51
C GLN A 7 -3.45 -8.16 0.00
N ALA A 8 -3.99 -9.12 -0.74
CA ALA A 8 -4.08 -9.04 -2.19
C ALA A 8 -5.24 -8.12 -2.61
N PHE A 9 -5.05 -7.38 -3.69
CA PHE A 9 -6.15 -6.64 -4.31
C PHE A 9 -7.20 -7.59 -4.87
N LYS A 10 -8.45 -7.17 -4.78
CA LYS A 10 -9.61 -7.81 -5.40
C LYS A 10 -10.12 -7.02 -6.59
N SER A 11 -10.58 -7.73 -7.62
CA SER A 11 -11.33 -7.18 -8.75
C SER A 11 -12.78 -6.89 -8.35
N PHE A 12 -13.55 -6.28 -9.25
CA PHE A 12 -14.95 -5.91 -9.02
C PHE A 12 -15.87 -7.11 -8.75
N ASP A 13 -15.48 -8.31 -9.19
CA ASP A 13 -16.17 -9.58 -8.98
C ASP A 13 -15.71 -10.32 -7.72
N GLY A 14 -14.80 -9.72 -6.94
CA GLY A 14 -14.23 -10.30 -5.72
C GLY A 14 -13.07 -11.27 -5.96
N THR A 15 -12.67 -11.53 -7.21
CA THR A 15 -11.51 -12.38 -7.52
C THR A 15 -10.20 -11.69 -7.16
N THR A 16 -9.17 -12.46 -6.78
CA THR A 16 -7.82 -11.90 -6.52
C THR A 16 -7.19 -11.43 -7.82
N ILE A 17 -6.66 -10.21 -7.84
CA ILE A 17 -5.84 -9.71 -8.94
C ILE A 17 -4.44 -10.30 -8.81
N THR A 18 -3.96 -10.91 -9.89
CA THR A 18 -2.59 -11.43 -9.99
C THR A 18 -1.76 -10.60 -10.96
N GLU A 19 -0.45 -10.62 -10.79
CA GLU A 19 0.52 -10.05 -11.72
C GLU A 19 1.55 -11.10 -12.14
N THR A 20 1.97 -11.02 -13.39
CA THR A 20 3.05 -11.83 -13.94
C THR A 20 4.37 -11.14 -13.68
N VAL A 21 5.30 -11.84 -13.05
CA VAL A 21 6.67 -11.39 -12.79
C VAL A 21 7.61 -12.34 -13.48
N GLU A 22 8.50 -11.79 -14.28
CA GLU A 22 9.61 -12.52 -14.87
C GLU A 22 10.87 -12.28 -14.04
N ASP A 23 11.49 -13.36 -13.58
CA ASP A 23 12.79 -13.33 -12.91
C ASP A 23 13.77 -14.28 -13.61
N ASP A 24 15.03 -14.32 -13.15
CA ASP A 24 16.06 -15.20 -13.70
C ASP A 24 15.70 -16.71 -13.64
N LYS A 25 14.63 -17.08 -12.93
CA LYS A 25 14.11 -18.44 -12.80
C LYS A 25 12.83 -18.66 -13.63
N GLY A 26 12.46 -17.70 -14.48
CA GLY A 26 11.35 -17.76 -15.42
C GLY A 26 10.13 -16.93 -15.01
N VAL A 27 9.01 -17.20 -15.68
CA VAL A 27 7.74 -16.47 -15.51
C VAL A 27 6.94 -17.05 -14.35
N LYS A 28 6.54 -16.21 -13.40
CA LYS A 28 5.67 -16.58 -12.26
C LYS A 28 4.47 -15.65 -12.17
N THR A 29 3.34 -16.21 -11.75
CA THR A 29 2.16 -15.44 -11.39
C THR A 29 2.10 -15.33 -9.86
N LYS A 30 1.92 -14.12 -9.35
CA LYS A 30 1.76 -13.85 -7.91
C LYS A 30 0.59 -12.91 -7.67
N ASP A 31 0.06 -12.92 -6.47
CA ASP A 31 -0.97 -11.98 -6.06
C ASP A 31 -0.44 -10.54 -6.09
N LYS A 32 -1.26 -9.62 -6.58
CA LYS A 32 -0.94 -8.19 -6.56
C LYS A 32 -1.25 -7.63 -5.18
N MET A 33 -0.21 -7.39 -4.39
CA MET A 33 -0.33 -7.03 -2.98
C MET A 33 -0.54 -5.53 -2.77
N ILE A 34 -1.39 -5.18 -1.80
CA ILE A 34 -1.60 -3.80 -1.33
C ILE A 34 -0.29 -3.23 -0.78
N SER A 35 0.48 -4.01 -0.01
CA SER A 35 1.77 -3.59 0.56
C SER A 35 2.74 -3.12 -0.51
N THR A 36 2.92 -3.87 -1.59
CA THR A 36 3.79 -3.51 -2.70
C THR A 36 3.35 -2.21 -3.37
N MET A 37 2.06 -2.06 -3.64
CA MET A 37 1.52 -0.87 -4.30
C MET A 37 1.65 0.38 -3.41
N VAL A 38 1.20 0.30 -2.16
CA VAL A 38 1.27 1.44 -1.22
C VAL A 38 2.72 1.83 -0.96
N ALA A 39 3.62 0.85 -0.76
CA ALA A 39 5.04 1.12 -0.62
C ALA A 39 5.62 1.83 -1.87
N SER A 40 5.25 1.41 -3.08
CA SER A 40 5.74 2.07 -4.30
C SER A 40 5.29 3.52 -4.40
N PHE A 41 4.04 3.85 -4.07
CA PHE A 41 3.56 5.24 -4.12
C PHE A 41 4.24 6.12 -3.08
N LEU A 42 4.42 5.61 -1.86
CA LEU A 42 5.17 6.32 -0.82
C LEU A 42 6.62 6.54 -1.23
N PHE A 43 7.25 5.53 -1.84
CA PHE A 43 8.64 5.65 -2.31
C PHE A 43 8.79 6.68 -3.43
N LEU A 44 7.88 6.67 -4.42
CA LEU A 44 7.87 7.64 -5.51
C LEU A 44 7.56 9.06 -5.00
N GLY A 45 6.68 9.18 -4.00
CA GLY A 45 6.35 10.45 -3.35
C GLY A 45 5.82 11.51 -4.32
N GLU A 46 5.10 11.09 -5.38
CA GLU A 46 4.59 12.00 -6.41
C GLU A 46 3.74 13.11 -5.78
N GLY A 47 4.05 14.36 -6.14
CA GLY A 47 3.34 15.54 -5.63
C GLY A 47 3.71 15.96 -4.20
N LEU A 48 4.63 15.26 -3.51
CA LEU A 48 5.14 15.73 -2.22
C LEU A 48 6.15 16.86 -2.40
N THR A 49 5.94 17.97 -1.69
CA THR A 49 6.80 19.15 -1.75
C THR A 49 7.54 19.43 -0.44
N SER A 50 6.97 19.03 0.71
CA SER A 50 7.62 19.13 2.03
C SER A 50 8.72 18.08 2.19
N VAL A 51 9.83 18.49 2.82
CA VAL A 51 10.94 17.59 3.16
C VAL A 51 10.50 16.58 4.21
N GLU A 52 9.70 17.01 5.18
CA GLU A 52 9.13 16.19 6.24
C GLU A 52 8.21 15.10 5.65
N GLU A 53 7.32 15.46 4.72
CA GLU A 53 6.46 14.49 4.03
C GLU A 53 7.29 13.48 3.22
N LYS A 54 8.34 13.93 2.52
CA LYS A 54 9.22 13.04 1.75
C LYS A 54 9.96 12.05 2.65
N MET A 55 10.51 12.51 3.77
CA MET A 55 11.18 11.63 4.74
C MET A 55 10.20 10.63 5.36
N MET A 56 8.99 11.09 5.72
CA MET A 56 7.94 10.22 6.23
C MET A 56 7.55 9.15 5.19
N ALA A 57 7.33 9.55 3.94
CA ALA A 57 6.96 8.64 2.85
C ALA A 57 8.05 7.58 2.61
N ALA A 58 9.32 8.00 2.50
CA ALA A 58 10.44 7.10 2.32
C ALA A 58 10.55 6.07 3.45
N ASN A 59 10.51 6.51 4.71
CA ASN A 59 10.58 5.62 5.87
C ASN A 59 9.39 4.66 5.95
N LEU A 60 8.18 5.15 5.69
CA LEU A 60 6.96 4.35 5.74
C LEU A 60 6.93 3.32 4.59
N SER A 61 7.42 3.68 3.40
CA SER A 61 7.51 2.77 2.25
C SER A 61 8.31 1.50 2.58
N GLN A 62 9.47 1.67 3.20
CA GLN A 62 10.36 0.55 3.55
C GLN A 62 9.74 -0.31 4.66
N ARG A 63 9.11 0.32 5.66
CA ARG A 63 8.40 -0.38 6.74
C ARG A 63 7.27 -1.25 6.18
N ILE A 64 6.44 -0.71 5.29
CA ILE A 64 5.33 -1.46 4.69
C ILE A 64 5.84 -2.60 3.81
N TYR A 65 6.88 -2.36 3.00
CA TYR A 65 7.39 -3.37 2.07
C TYR A 65 8.07 -4.56 2.77
N THR A 66 8.78 -4.31 3.86
CA THR A 66 9.53 -5.34 4.59
C THR A 66 8.73 -6.02 5.69
N ALA A 67 7.57 -5.48 6.04
CA ALA A 67 6.70 -6.04 7.08
C ALA A 67 6.18 -7.43 6.70
N LYS A 68 6.41 -8.41 7.57
CA LYS A 68 5.76 -9.72 7.50
C LYS A 68 4.45 -9.75 8.30
N GLU A 69 4.38 -8.90 9.33
CA GLU A 69 3.28 -8.80 10.29
C GLU A 69 2.60 -7.42 10.21
N PRO A 70 1.39 -7.26 10.79
CA PRO A 70 0.74 -5.96 10.85
C PRO A 70 1.59 -4.92 11.59
N ILE A 71 1.74 -3.72 11.02
CA ILE A 71 2.57 -2.64 11.57
C ILE A 71 1.72 -1.58 12.25
N GLU A 72 2.27 -0.94 13.28
CA GLU A 72 1.72 0.30 13.80
C GLU A 72 2.02 1.45 12.84
N ILE A 73 1.02 2.26 12.55
CA ILE A 73 1.14 3.54 11.85
C ILE A 73 0.45 4.67 12.63
N SER A 74 0.88 5.91 12.41
CA SER A 74 0.24 7.10 12.96
C SER A 74 -0.95 7.57 12.11
N LEU A 75 -1.71 8.56 12.61
CA LEU A 75 -2.79 9.19 11.85
C LEU A 75 -2.24 10.00 10.66
N GLU A 76 -1.10 10.64 10.84
CA GLU A 76 -0.38 11.40 9.80
C GLU A 76 0.11 10.45 8.69
N GLU A 77 0.66 9.29 9.06
CA GLU A 77 1.06 8.25 8.12
C GLU A 77 -0.14 7.71 7.34
N ALA A 78 -1.27 7.47 8.01
CA ALA A 78 -2.50 7.06 7.35
C ALA A 78 -3.03 8.13 6.39
N ALA A 79 -3.01 9.41 6.79
CA ALA A 79 -3.42 10.53 5.93
C ALA A 79 -2.51 10.66 4.70
N LEU A 80 -1.20 10.49 4.87
CA LEU A 80 -0.23 10.49 3.78
C LEU A 80 -0.48 9.36 2.77
N ILE A 81 -0.79 8.15 3.26
CA ILE A 81 -1.19 7.03 2.39
C ILE A 81 -2.46 7.40 1.61
N LYS A 82 -3.51 7.93 2.27
CA LYS A 82 -4.75 8.33 1.59
C LYS A 82 -4.50 9.41 0.51
N LYS A 83 -3.62 10.37 0.79
CA LYS A 83 -3.22 11.43 -0.16
C LYS A 83 -2.57 10.84 -1.41
N LEU A 84 -1.53 10.00 -1.26
CA LEU A 84 -0.80 9.43 -2.40
C LEU A 84 -1.59 8.35 -3.14
N ALA A 85 -2.44 7.60 -2.44
CA ALA A 85 -3.33 6.62 -3.05
C ALA A 85 -4.42 7.26 -3.92
N GLY A 86 -4.62 8.59 -3.86
CA GLY A 86 -5.66 9.30 -4.62
C GLY A 86 -5.59 9.13 -6.15
N ASN A 87 -4.43 8.73 -6.68
CA ASN A 87 -4.23 8.45 -8.11
C ASN A 87 -4.69 7.04 -8.53
N LEU A 88 -5.09 6.19 -7.57
CA LEU A 88 -5.61 4.86 -7.87
C LEU A 88 -7.02 4.91 -8.47
N ILE A 89 -7.34 3.89 -9.27
CA ILE A 89 -8.73 3.62 -9.66
C ILE A 89 -9.59 3.41 -8.41
N ALA A 90 -10.88 3.73 -8.52
CA ALA A 90 -11.82 3.74 -7.38
C ALA A 90 -11.79 2.44 -6.55
N GLY A 91 -11.79 1.27 -7.20
CA GLY A 91 -11.78 -0.03 -6.52
C GLY A 91 -10.49 -0.30 -5.74
N ALA A 92 -9.33 0.15 -6.24
CA ALA A 92 -8.06 0.00 -5.55
C ALA A 92 -7.94 1.02 -4.40
N TYR A 93 -8.34 2.27 -4.63
CA TYR A 93 -8.38 3.31 -3.60
C TYR A 93 -9.25 2.87 -2.41
N ALA A 94 -10.48 2.39 -2.68
CA ALA A 94 -11.40 1.96 -1.63
C ALA A 94 -10.82 0.83 -0.78
N GLN A 95 -10.11 -0.14 -1.38
CA GLN A 95 -9.46 -1.22 -0.64
C GLN A 95 -8.36 -0.71 0.30
N VAL A 96 -7.55 0.26 -0.14
CA VAL A 96 -6.52 0.88 0.72
C VAL A 96 -7.16 1.67 1.86
N VAL A 97 -8.19 2.48 1.59
CA VAL A 97 -8.84 3.30 2.61
C VAL A 97 -9.59 2.45 3.63
N ASN A 98 -10.36 1.46 3.17
CA ASN A 98 -11.07 0.53 4.05
C ASN A 98 -10.10 -0.24 4.95
N LEU A 99 -8.93 -0.61 4.44
CA LEU A 99 -7.89 -1.25 5.23
C LEU A 99 -7.43 -0.36 6.39
N LEU A 100 -7.22 0.93 6.13
CA LEU A 100 -6.85 1.89 7.17
C LEU A 100 -8.00 2.08 8.18
N GLU A 101 -9.22 2.32 7.71
CA GLU A 101 -10.36 2.65 8.58
C GLU A 101 -10.88 1.47 9.41
N ASN A 102 -10.73 0.24 8.92
CA ASN A 102 -11.09 -0.93 9.72
C ASN A 102 -10.05 -1.22 10.81
N SER A 103 -8.80 -0.82 10.58
CA SER A 103 -7.71 -0.91 11.56
C SER A 103 -7.76 0.17 12.65
N SER A 104 -8.52 1.25 12.48
CA SER A 104 -8.72 2.27 13.51
C SER A 104 -9.91 2.00 14.44
N LYS A 105 -10.74 1.00 14.11
CA LYS A 105 -11.93 0.59 14.90
C LYS A 105 -11.66 -0.54 15.92
N LYS A 106 -10.43 -1.04 15.98
CA LYS A 106 -9.96 -2.05 16.94
C LYS A 106 -8.97 -1.42 17.90
#